data_AF-W5VYD0-F1
#
_entry.id   AF-W5VYD0-F1
#
_cell.length_a   1.000
_cell.length_b   1.000
_cell.length_c   1.000
_cell.angle_alpha   90.00
_cell.angle_beta   90.00
_cell.angle_gamma   90.00
#
_symmetry.space_group_name_H-M   'P 1'
#
loop_
_entity.id
_entity.type
_entity.pdbx_description
1 polymer ?
#
loop_
_entity_poly.entity_id
_entity_poly.type
_entity_poly.pdbx_seq_one_letter_code
_entity_poly.pdbx_strand_id
1 'polypeptide(L)'
;MQRSGEDTQPIPRHESWLPTDHPLYRPRHGRQRFSLISALVFFLTPVVGLVLFGPPPSIENRAVHQFPSLSQGWGFFTGLAPWAVDNLSFRPGAISLNDAISRGLFGEAPMLGGGEPNQSGPIAPAPTGPQSPQSGTTDIEPPPVAGFPRVVEGKNGWMYFGVDMQSRCQPTVPLDQVLSNLARLKWAVENSGRRFVFVVPPDKSTQEPENLPDHYAGKSCSEAFGQQFWPRLVSETGALDLREALRAEAAKHGGHVYFPQDTHWTYDGGLVMTKAIAEKVLPGTTSTWRVAQTGTRDGVADLPPMIGRTGVDNINTYMLAPDGRTDRSPRTTPDPRTVATYTTNNLLTGMIPGKTTLVSDSFTNFAIPFVGAAFADVSIANVALVQADPNAEAQRMVDSDTVVVEVVERNITSGVSPIVQQPIVDTLVQALLAHPRR
;
A
#
# COMPACT_ATOMS: atom_id res chain seq x y z
N MET A 1 23.92 -80.17 14.10
CA MET A 1 24.30 -79.42 12.88
C MET A 1 24.07 -77.94 13.15
N GLN A 2 25.13 -77.22 13.53
CA GLN A 2 25.14 -75.77 13.71
C GLN A 2 25.09 -75.10 12.33
N ARG A 3 24.18 -74.13 12.14
CA ARG A 3 24.22 -73.22 11.00
C ARG A 3 25.36 -72.24 11.23
N SER A 4 26.37 -72.27 10.36
CA SER A 4 27.43 -71.27 10.30
C SER A 4 26.82 -69.93 9.90
N GLY A 5 27.07 -68.91 10.72
CA GLY A 5 26.75 -67.52 10.40
C GLY A 5 27.58 -67.04 9.22
N GLU A 6 26.92 -66.44 8.25
CA GLU A 6 27.54 -65.76 7.12
C GLU A 6 28.18 -64.46 7.62
N ASP A 7 29.49 -64.37 7.49
CA ASP A 7 30.31 -63.23 7.90
C ASP A 7 30.16 -62.11 6.86
N THR A 8 29.15 -61.24 7.04
CA THR A 8 28.97 -60.06 6.18
C THR A 8 29.92 -58.95 6.59
N GLN A 9 31.15 -58.99 6.06
CA GLN A 9 32.08 -57.86 6.13
C GLN A 9 31.57 -56.72 5.23
N PRO A 10 31.45 -55.47 5.73
CA PRO A 10 31.02 -54.34 4.90
C PRO A 10 32.07 -54.02 3.85
N ILE A 11 31.66 -53.94 2.59
CA ILE A 11 32.55 -53.58 1.48
C ILE A 11 32.95 -52.10 1.62
N PRO A 12 34.25 -51.74 1.66
CA PRO A 12 34.72 -50.37 1.89
C PRO A 12 34.56 -49.44 0.67
N ARG A 13 33.91 -49.90 -0.42
CA ARG A 13 33.70 -49.13 -1.64
C ARG A 13 32.22 -48.98 -1.94
N HIS A 14 31.83 -47.77 -2.32
CA HIS A 14 30.48 -47.45 -2.76
C HIS A 14 30.09 -48.34 -3.96
N GLU A 15 28.86 -48.85 -3.96
CA GLU A 15 28.29 -49.82 -4.93
C GLU A 15 28.49 -49.45 -6.41
N SER A 16 28.60 -48.16 -6.72
CA SER A 16 28.84 -47.65 -8.08
C SER A 16 30.30 -47.73 -8.56
N TRP A 17 31.22 -48.15 -7.70
CA TRP A 17 32.66 -48.29 -7.98
C TRP A 17 33.10 -49.76 -7.95
N LEU A 18 32.13 -50.68 -7.81
CA LEU A 18 32.37 -52.11 -7.92
C LEU A 18 32.54 -52.51 -9.39
N PRO A 19 33.27 -53.59 -9.69
CA PRO A 19 33.30 -54.15 -11.04
C PRO A 19 31.88 -54.43 -11.54
N THR A 20 31.66 -54.28 -12.86
CA THR A 20 30.32 -54.42 -13.47
C THR A 20 29.66 -55.76 -13.22
N ASP A 21 30.47 -56.79 -12.95
CA ASP A 21 30.04 -58.17 -12.77
C ASP A 21 29.76 -58.47 -11.29
N HIS A 22 29.93 -57.48 -10.40
CA HIS A 22 29.69 -57.63 -8.97
C HIS A 22 28.17 -57.60 -8.69
N PRO A 23 27.61 -58.51 -7.86
CA PRO A 23 26.16 -58.63 -7.61
C PRO A 23 25.51 -57.35 -7.04
N LEU A 24 26.31 -56.57 -6.31
CA LEU A 24 25.91 -55.30 -5.71
C LEU A 24 26.27 -54.07 -6.58
N TYR A 25 26.77 -54.25 -7.80
CA TYR A 25 27.08 -53.13 -8.68
C TYR A 25 25.80 -52.41 -9.11
N ARG A 26 25.70 -51.14 -8.73
CA ARG A 26 24.61 -50.24 -9.13
C ARG A 26 25.21 -49.10 -9.97
N PRO A 27 25.02 -49.09 -11.31
CA PRO A 27 25.56 -48.02 -12.15
C PRO A 27 24.90 -46.67 -11.80
N ARG A 28 25.72 -45.62 -11.65
CA ARG A 28 25.21 -44.25 -11.54
C ARG A 28 24.58 -43.85 -12.87
N HIS A 29 23.25 -43.84 -12.95
CA HIS A 29 22.52 -43.41 -14.14
C HIS A 29 22.87 -41.95 -14.50
N GLY A 30 22.93 -41.63 -15.80
CA GLY A 30 23.26 -40.27 -16.28
C GLY A 30 22.37 -39.16 -15.69
N ARG A 31 21.13 -39.50 -15.33
CA ARG A 31 20.20 -38.63 -14.59
C ARG A 31 20.73 -38.20 -13.22
N GLN A 32 21.39 -39.07 -12.45
CA GLN A 32 21.98 -38.71 -11.15
C GLN A 32 23.15 -37.73 -11.29
N ARG A 33 23.98 -37.87 -12.34
CA ARG A 33 25.09 -36.94 -12.58
C ARG A 33 24.57 -35.57 -13.00
N PHE A 34 23.54 -35.54 -13.85
CA PHE A 34 22.86 -34.31 -14.21
C PHE A 34 22.25 -33.63 -12.97
N SER A 35 21.52 -34.37 -12.12
CA SER A 35 20.98 -33.83 -10.87
C SER A 35 22.07 -33.32 -9.92
N LEU A 36 23.22 -33.99 -9.82
CA LEU A 36 24.33 -33.55 -8.98
C LEU A 36 24.98 -32.27 -9.51
N ILE A 37 25.15 -32.16 -10.84
CA ILE A 37 25.68 -30.95 -11.48
C ILE A 37 24.69 -29.80 -11.33
N SER A 38 23.39 -30.03 -11.57
CA SER A 38 22.34 -29.03 -11.35
C SER A 38 22.30 -28.58 -9.89
N ALA A 39 22.43 -29.49 -8.93
CA ALA A 39 22.52 -29.14 -7.51
C ALA A 39 23.77 -28.31 -7.22
N LEU A 40 24.95 -28.72 -7.71
CA LEU A 40 26.20 -27.96 -7.52
C LEU A 40 26.09 -26.55 -8.11
N VAL A 41 25.56 -26.41 -9.31
CA VAL A 41 25.32 -25.10 -9.93
C VAL A 41 24.33 -24.29 -9.08
N PHE A 42 23.18 -24.88 -8.72
CA PHE A 42 22.16 -24.20 -7.92
C PHE A 42 22.69 -23.71 -6.57
N PHE A 43 23.51 -24.50 -5.87
CA PHE A 43 24.05 -24.13 -4.57
C PHE A 43 25.31 -23.25 -4.63
N LEU A 44 26.15 -23.36 -5.66
CA LEU A 44 27.40 -22.60 -5.78
C LEU A 44 27.21 -21.26 -6.51
N THR A 45 26.26 -21.15 -7.43
CA THR A 45 26.01 -19.91 -8.20
C THR A 45 25.74 -18.70 -7.31
N PRO A 46 24.93 -18.77 -6.22
CA PRO A 46 24.70 -17.63 -5.34
C PRO A 46 25.98 -17.18 -4.61
N VAL A 47 26.79 -18.15 -4.16
CA VAL A 47 28.05 -17.89 -3.43
C VAL A 47 29.09 -17.25 -4.34
N VAL A 48 29.26 -17.78 -5.55
CA VAL A 48 30.17 -17.23 -6.56
C VAL A 48 29.69 -15.84 -7.00
N GLY A 49 28.37 -15.66 -7.15
CA GLY A 49 27.78 -14.37 -7.47
C GLY A 49 28.05 -13.30 -6.41
N LEU A 50 27.99 -13.67 -5.12
CA LEU A 50 28.26 -12.74 -4.03
C LEU A 50 29.71 -12.25 -4.01
N VAL A 51 30.66 -13.15 -4.32
CA VAL A 51 32.09 -12.83 -4.39
C VAL A 51 32.43 -11.97 -5.59
N LEU A 52 31.79 -12.21 -6.74
CA LEU A 52 32.10 -11.51 -8.00
C LEU A 52 31.37 -10.17 -8.16
N PHE A 53 30.12 -10.09 -7.68
CA PHE A 53 29.24 -8.94 -7.93
C PHE A 53 28.93 -8.11 -6.67
N GLY A 54 29.36 -8.58 -5.49
CA GLY A 54 29.08 -7.93 -4.22
C GLY A 54 27.63 -8.12 -3.74
N PRO A 55 27.29 -7.59 -2.56
CA PRO A 55 25.92 -7.66 -2.05
C PRO A 55 24.97 -6.84 -2.96
N PRO A 56 23.76 -7.35 -3.24
CA PRO A 56 22.79 -6.61 -4.04
C PRO A 56 22.35 -5.30 -3.34
N PRO A 57 21.94 -4.27 -4.08
CA PRO A 57 21.35 -3.07 -3.48
C PRO A 57 20.09 -3.45 -2.69
N SER A 58 19.85 -2.79 -1.54
CA SER A 58 18.70 -3.05 -0.68
C SER A 58 17.39 -2.70 -1.41
N ILE A 59 16.54 -3.71 -1.62
CA ILE A 59 15.22 -3.56 -2.28
C ILE A 59 14.13 -3.24 -1.25
N GLU A 60 14.41 -3.52 0.02
CA GLU A 60 13.57 -3.18 1.17
C GLU A 60 14.28 -2.03 1.93
N ASN A 61 13.55 -1.00 2.38
CA ASN A 61 14.08 0.11 3.19
C ASN A 61 14.49 -0.37 4.61
N ARG A 62 15.37 -1.37 4.71
CA ARG A 62 15.89 -1.91 5.96
C ARG A 62 17.40 -2.14 5.85
N ALA A 63 18.08 -2.08 6.99
CA ALA A 63 19.47 -2.49 7.06
C ALA A 63 19.59 -3.98 6.74
N VAL A 64 20.45 -4.32 5.78
CA VAL A 64 20.80 -5.70 5.45
C VAL A 64 21.34 -6.38 6.71
N HIS A 65 20.89 -7.59 7.02
CA HIS A 65 21.47 -8.35 8.13
C HIS A 65 23.00 -8.47 7.94
N GLN A 66 23.77 -8.27 9.02
CA GLN A 66 25.21 -8.48 8.98
C GLN A 66 25.53 -9.98 8.99
N PHE A 67 26.68 -10.35 8.41
CA PHE A 67 27.13 -11.73 8.44
C PHE A 67 27.29 -12.18 9.90
N PRO A 68 26.62 -13.28 10.32
CA PRO A 68 26.68 -13.72 11.70
C PRO A 68 28.10 -14.17 12.07
N SER A 69 28.55 -13.81 13.27
CA SER A 69 29.88 -14.20 13.73
C SER A 69 29.92 -15.70 14.04
N LEU A 70 30.98 -16.38 13.60
CA LEU A 70 31.26 -17.78 13.93
C LEU A 70 31.42 -18.01 15.44
N SER A 71 31.68 -16.96 16.22
CA SER A 71 31.77 -17.02 17.68
C SER A 71 30.41 -17.11 18.40
N GLN A 72 29.29 -17.03 17.67
CA GLN A 72 27.93 -17.02 18.24
C GLN A 72 27.32 -18.43 18.43
N GLY A 73 28.06 -19.50 18.14
CA GLY A 73 27.59 -20.87 18.34
C GLY A 73 26.31 -21.17 17.55
N TRP A 74 25.24 -21.65 18.21
CA TRP A 74 23.94 -21.87 17.57
C TRP A 74 23.29 -20.60 17.01
N GLY A 75 23.67 -19.42 17.53
CA GLY A 75 23.25 -18.12 17.01
C GLY A 75 23.76 -17.83 15.59
N PHE A 76 24.84 -18.51 15.15
CA PHE A 76 25.32 -18.43 13.78
C PHE A 76 24.26 -18.95 12.80
N PHE A 77 23.68 -20.13 13.07
CA PHE A 77 22.71 -20.74 12.18
C PHE A 77 21.37 -19.99 12.16
N THR A 78 20.97 -19.40 13.28
CA THR A 78 19.75 -18.56 13.34
C THR A 78 19.95 -17.22 12.64
N GLY A 79 21.15 -16.65 12.66
CA GLY A 79 21.49 -15.42 11.92
C GLY A 79 21.83 -15.65 10.43
N LEU A 80 22.22 -16.87 10.05
CA LEU A 80 22.64 -17.21 8.69
C LEU A 80 21.47 -17.22 7.70
N ALA A 81 20.30 -17.71 8.12
CA ALA A 81 19.12 -17.75 7.25
C ALA A 81 18.62 -16.34 6.87
N PRO A 82 18.39 -15.40 7.82
CA PRO A 82 18.07 -14.01 7.48
C PRO A 82 19.15 -13.32 6.64
N TRP A 83 20.43 -13.52 6.97
CA TRP A 83 21.55 -12.99 6.19
C TRP A 83 21.57 -13.52 4.75
N ALA A 84 21.39 -14.84 4.56
CA ALA A 84 21.38 -15.47 3.25
C ALA A 84 20.19 -15.01 2.41
N VAL A 85 19.02 -14.82 3.02
CA VAL A 85 17.84 -14.26 2.34
C VAL A 85 18.09 -12.84 1.83
N ASP A 86 18.72 -12.00 2.67
CA ASP A 86 19.05 -10.62 2.32
C ASP A 86 20.20 -10.50 1.31
N ASN A 87 21.10 -11.49 1.28
CA ASN A 87 22.31 -11.49 0.45
C ASN A 87 22.26 -12.50 -0.70
N LEU A 88 21.07 -13.01 -1.06
CA LEU A 88 20.90 -13.88 -2.21
C LEU A 88 21.14 -13.09 -3.51
N SER A 89 22.37 -13.17 -4.01
CA SER A 89 22.75 -12.72 -5.35
C SER A 89 21.75 -13.28 -6.37
N PHE A 90 21.22 -12.41 -7.23
CA PHE A 90 20.20 -12.73 -8.25
C PHE A 90 18.77 -12.96 -7.76
N ARG A 91 18.38 -12.65 -6.51
CA ARG A 91 16.95 -12.69 -6.09
C ARG A 91 16.02 -11.93 -7.07
N PRO A 92 16.35 -10.72 -7.57
CA PRO A 92 15.53 -10.06 -8.60
C PRO A 92 15.48 -10.82 -9.93
N GLY A 93 16.60 -11.40 -10.34
CA GLY A 93 16.70 -12.27 -11.51
C GLY A 93 15.88 -13.56 -11.36
N ALA A 94 15.83 -14.13 -10.16
CA ALA A 94 15.05 -15.33 -9.85
C ALA A 94 13.55 -15.04 -9.77
N ILE A 95 13.14 -13.91 -9.18
CA ILE A 95 11.74 -13.46 -9.15
C ILE A 95 11.26 -13.18 -10.58
N SER A 96 12.02 -12.41 -11.37
CA SER A 96 11.69 -12.13 -12.78
C SER A 96 11.71 -13.37 -13.67
N LEU A 97 12.64 -14.30 -13.45
CA LEU A 97 12.66 -15.59 -14.15
C LEU A 97 11.46 -16.46 -13.78
N ASN A 98 11.11 -16.54 -12.49
CA ASN A 98 9.93 -17.27 -12.04
C ASN A 98 8.64 -16.65 -12.62
N ASP A 99 8.53 -15.32 -12.63
CA ASP A 99 7.43 -14.61 -13.28
C ASP A 99 7.36 -14.89 -14.79
N ALA A 100 8.49 -14.84 -15.48
CA ALA A 100 8.58 -15.15 -16.91
C ALA A 100 8.20 -16.61 -17.23
N ILE A 101 8.62 -17.56 -16.39
CA ILE A 101 8.24 -18.98 -16.53
C ILE A 101 6.75 -19.15 -16.23
N SER A 102 6.24 -18.58 -15.14
CA SER A 102 4.83 -18.65 -14.77
C SER A 102 3.92 -18.14 -15.89
N ARG A 103 4.20 -16.95 -16.42
CA ARG A 103 3.42 -16.37 -17.52
C ARG A 103 3.63 -17.08 -18.85
N GLY A 104 4.86 -17.46 -19.17
CA GLY A 104 5.20 -18.05 -20.46
C GLY A 104 4.76 -19.50 -20.59
N LEU A 105 4.84 -20.29 -19.51
CA LEU A 105 4.54 -21.72 -19.53
C LEU A 105 3.14 -22.04 -19.02
N PHE A 106 2.68 -21.34 -17.97
CA PHE A 106 1.41 -21.64 -17.29
C PHE A 106 0.32 -20.62 -17.57
N GLY A 107 0.65 -19.48 -18.22
CA GLY A 107 -0.34 -18.44 -18.54
C GLY A 107 -0.87 -17.67 -17.34
N GLU A 108 -0.27 -17.88 -16.16
CA GLU A 108 -0.72 -17.31 -14.89
C GLU A 108 0.46 -16.61 -14.19
N ALA A 109 0.14 -15.57 -13.42
CA ALA A 109 1.15 -14.89 -12.60
C ALA A 109 1.49 -15.73 -11.35
N PRO A 110 2.74 -15.72 -10.89
CA PRO A 110 3.09 -16.38 -9.63
C PRO A 110 2.44 -15.65 -8.44
N MET A 111 2.02 -16.41 -7.42
CA MET A 111 1.53 -15.86 -6.16
C MET A 111 2.68 -15.23 -5.37
N LEU A 112 2.97 -13.95 -5.62
CA LEU A 112 3.98 -13.17 -4.91
C LEU A 112 3.29 -12.22 -3.92
N GLY A 113 3.82 -12.14 -2.69
CA GLY A 113 3.36 -11.19 -1.68
C GLY A 113 2.15 -11.60 -0.83
N GLY A 114 1.59 -12.80 -0.97
CA GLY A 114 0.55 -13.31 -0.06
C GLY A 114 1.09 -13.52 1.36
N GLY A 115 0.34 -13.06 2.38
CA GLY A 115 0.68 -13.22 3.79
C GLY A 115 0.92 -14.68 4.19
N GLU A 116 1.97 -14.86 5.00
CA GLU A 116 2.67 -16.09 5.41
C GLU A 116 3.17 -17.00 4.28
N PRO A 117 4.48 -17.35 4.27
CA PRO A 117 4.98 -18.36 3.36
C PRO A 117 4.30 -19.67 3.73
N ASN A 118 3.50 -20.21 2.80
CA ASN A 118 2.98 -21.55 2.94
C ASN A 118 4.15 -22.54 2.77
N GLN A 119 4.87 -22.72 3.88
CA GLN A 119 5.55 -23.91 4.40
C GLN A 119 5.72 -25.09 3.43
N SER A 120 6.44 -24.88 2.33
CA SER A 120 6.78 -25.95 1.37
C SER A 120 8.27 -25.95 1.03
N GLY A 121 9.10 -25.88 2.07
CA GLY A 121 10.53 -26.16 2.04
C GLY A 121 10.93 -27.08 3.22
N PRO A 122 11.95 -27.93 3.09
CA PRO A 122 12.26 -28.99 4.07
C PRO A 122 12.85 -28.51 5.41
N ILE A 123 12.87 -27.19 5.69
CA ILE A 123 13.46 -26.61 6.89
C ILE A 123 12.50 -25.56 7.46
N ALA A 124 11.98 -25.81 8.66
CA ALA A 124 11.14 -24.87 9.40
C ALA A 124 12.02 -23.77 10.05
N PRO A 125 11.68 -22.47 9.96
CA PRO A 125 12.32 -21.44 10.77
C PRO A 125 11.69 -21.38 12.18
N ALA A 126 12.47 -20.86 13.13
CA ALA A 126 12.07 -20.59 14.51
C ALA A 126 11.03 -19.43 14.62
N PRO A 127 10.37 -19.25 15.78
CA PRO A 127 9.26 -18.29 15.92
C PRO A 127 9.71 -16.84 15.70
N THR A 128 8.79 -16.07 15.11
CA THR A 128 8.86 -14.68 14.68
C THR A 128 9.63 -13.73 15.61
N GLY A 129 10.72 -13.16 15.10
CA GLY A 129 11.28 -11.88 15.53
C GLY A 129 10.56 -10.69 14.87
N PRO A 130 10.81 -9.45 15.32
CA PRO A 130 9.95 -8.30 15.06
C PRO A 130 9.75 -8.01 13.57
N GLN A 131 8.50 -7.64 13.26
CA GLN A 131 8.00 -7.30 11.93
C GLN A 131 8.96 -6.37 11.19
N SER A 132 9.15 -6.66 9.90
CA SER A 132 9.97 -5.83 9.00
C SER A 132 9.42 -4.41 8.97
N PRO A 133 10.27 -3.36 8.98
CA PRO A 133 9.80 -2.00 8.79
C PRO A 133 9.12 -1.91 7.41
N GLN A 134 7.83 -1.62 7.40
CA GLN A 134 7.11 -1.26 6.19
C GLN A 134 7.82 -0.08 5.55
N SER A 135 7.98 -0.15 4.23
CA SER A 135 8.52 0.88 3.37
C SER A 135 7.73 2.18 3.50
N GLY A 136 8.07 3.06 4.44
CA GLY A 136 7.74 4.50 4.44
C GLY A 136 6.28 4.94 4.29
N THR A 137 5.32 4.03 4.14
CA THR A 137 3.91 4.35 3.96
C THR A 137 3.31 4.63 5.33
N THR A 138 2.86 5.87 5.52
CA THR A 138 1.99 6.26 6.65
C THR A 138 0.59 5.65 6.54
N ASP A 139 0.36 4.78 5.56
CA ASP A 139 -0.93 4.16 5.30
C ASP A 139 -1.16 2.98 6.23
N ILE A 140 -2.32 3.02 6.88
CA ILE A 140 -2.75 2.01 7.84
C ILE A 140 -3.54 0.97 7.07
N GLU A 141 -3.01 -0.24 6.97
CA GLU A 141 -3.62 -1.35 6.24
C GLU A 141 -4.15 -2.43 7.18
N PRO A 142 -5.25 -3.12 6.84
CA PRO A 142 -5.64 -4.33 7.56
C PRO A 142 -4.58 -5.43 7.38
N PRO A 143 -4.45 -6.35 8.36
CA PRO A 143 -3.58 -7.52 8.21
C PRO A 143 -3.91 -8.31 6.94
N PRO A 144 -2.90 -8.85 6.22
CA PRO A 144 -3.15 -9.67 5.03
C PRO A 144 -4.01 -10.90 5.36
N VAL A 145 -4.98 -11.20 4.50
CA VAL A 145 -5.84 -12.39 4.63
C VAL A 145 -5.51 -13.40 3.53
N ALA A 146 -5.33 -14.66 3.91
CA ALA A 146 -5.08 -15.74 2.97
C ALA A 146 -6.20 -15.81 1.90
N GLY A 147 -5.80 -15.96 0.64
CA GLY A 147 -6.71 -15.98 -0.51
C GLY A 147 -6.92 -14.62 -1.17
N PHE A 148 -6.48 -13.51 -0.58
CA PHE A 148 -6.42 -12.21 -1.23
C PHE A 148 -4.96 -11.88 -1.62
N PRO A 149 -4.63 -11.80 -2.91
CA PRO A 149 -3.28 -11.41 -3.34
C PRO A 149 -3.03 -9.95 -2.96
N ARG A 150 -1.78 -9.54 -2.72
CA ARG A 150 -1.46 -8.13 -2.46
C ARG A 150 -1.75 -7.23 -3.66
N VAL A 151 -1.51 -7.74 -4.86
CA VAL A 151 -1.76 -7.04 -6.12
C VAL A 151 -2.64 -7.93 -7.00
N VAL A 152 -3.72 -7.36 -7.54
CA VAL A 152 -4.51 -7.98 -8.60
C VAL A 152 -4.05 -7.40 -9.93
N GLU A 153 -3.47 -8.24 -10.78
CA GLU A 153 -3.08 -7.83 -12.12
C GLU A 153 -4.29 -7.78 -13.04
N GLY A 154 -4.50 -6.59 -13.63
CA GLY A 154 -5.59 -6.29 -14.53
C GLY A 154 -5.23 -6.45 -16.00
N LYS A 155 -6.18 -6.05 -16.84
CA LYS A 155 -6.05 -5.96 -18.30
C LYS A 155 -5.17 -4.75 -18.66
N ASN A 156 -4.56 -4.78 -19.84
CA ASN A 156 -3.81 -3.65 -20.41
C ASN A 156 -2.66 -3.11 -19.51
N GLY A 157 -2.07 -3.97 -18.68
CA GLY A 157 -0.96 -3.59 -17.79
C GLY A 157 -1.38 -2.85 -16.52
N TRP A 158 -2.69 -2.74 -16.25
CA TRP A 158 -3.22 -2.22 -15.00
C TRP A 158 -2.94 -3.16 -13.83
N MET A 159 -2.79 -2.60 -12.64
CA MET A 159 -2.69 -3.33 -11.38
C MET A 159 -3.65 -2.72 -10.38
N TYR A 160 -4.19 -3.51 -9.47
CA TYR A 160 -5.09 -3.07 -8.42
C TYR A 160 -4.59 -3.53 -7.07
N PHE A 161 -4.91 -2.77 -6.03
CA PHE A 161 -4.54 -3.16 -4.69
C PHE A 161 -5.48 -4.24 -4.19
N GLY A 162 -4.92 -5.37 -3.74
CA GLY A 162 -5.70 -6.49 -3.22
C GLY A 162 -6.57 -6.14 -2.03
N VAL A 163 -6.12 -5.14 -1.24
CA VAL A 163 -6.82 -4.67 -0.06
C VAL A 163 -8.18 -4.04 -0.43
N ASP A 164 -8.35 -3.49 -1.63
CA ASP A 164 -9.66 -2.97 -2.09
C ASP A 164 -10.77 -4.05 -2.01
N MET A 165 -10.42 -5.29 -2.34
CA MET A 165 -11.35 -6.43 -2.24
C MET A 165 -11.36 -6.99 -0.82
N GLN A 166 -10.19 -7.12 -0.19
CA GLN A 166 -10.07 -7.69 1.16
C GLN A 166 -10.90 -6.88 2.17
N SER A 167 -10.81 -5.55 2.14
CA SER A 167 -11.48 -4.66 3.10
C SER A 167 -13.00 -4.78 3.05
N ARG A 168 -13.56 -5.02 1.85
CA ARG A 168 -14.99 -5.22 1.64
C ARG A 168 -15.45 -6.63 2.02
N CYS A 169 -14.61 -7.63 1.77
CA CYS A 169 -14.96 -9.03 2.00
C CYS A 169 -14.72 -9.51 3.43
N GLN A 170 -13.71 -8.95 4.10
CA GLN A 170 -13.23 -9.33 5.43
C GLN A 170 -12.90 -8.06 6.24
N PRO A 171 -13.90 -7.22 6.53
CA PRO A 171 -13.68 -5.99 7.29
C PRO A 171 -13.24 -6.32 8.73
N THR A 172 -12.36 -5.49 9.29
CA THR A 172 -11.90 -5.62 10.68
C THR A 172 -12.98 -5.13 11.66
N VAL A 173 -13.73 -4.11 11.26
CA VAL A 173 -14.83 -3.53 12.05
C VAL A 173 -16.12 -3.59 11.20
N PRO A 174 -17.27 -3.98 11.79
CA PRO A 174 -18.54 -3.95 11.07
C PRO A 174 -18.90 -2.56 10.54
N LEU A 175 -19.43 -2.49 9.32
CA LEU A 175 -19.77 -1.23 8.65
C LEU A 175 -20.70 -0.34 9.50
N ASP A 176 -21.68 -0.91 10.20
CA ASP A 176 -22.60 -0.15 11.05
C ASP A 176 -21.88 0.61 12.17
N GLN A 177 -20.83 0.00 12.74
CA GLN A 177 -20.03 0.64 13.77
C GLN A 177 -19.13 1.75 13.18
N VAL A 178 -18.56 1.52 11.99
CA VAL A 178 -17.80 2.52 11.25
C VAL A 178 -18.67 3.75 10.95
N LEU A 179 -19.85 3.55 10.37
CA LEU A 179 -20.78 4.63 10.01
C LEU A 179 -21.31 5.37 11.25
N SER A 180 -21.61 4.65 12.33
CA SER A 180 -22.01 5.24 13.61
C SER A 180 -20.91 6.15 14.19
N ASN A 181 -19.65 5.72 14.18
CA ASN A 181 -18.53 6.51 14.65
C ASN A 181 -18.29 7.77 13.79
N LEU A 182 -18.41 7.65 12.46
CA LEU A 182 -18.36 8.79 11.54
C LEU A 182 -19.48 9.80 11.81
N ALA A 183 -20.71 9.32 11.99
CA ALA A 183 -21.86 10.18 12.33
C ALA A 183 -21.66 10.88 13.68
N ARG A 184 -21.08 10.20 14.68
CA ARG A 184 -20.73 10.79 15.98
C ARG A 184 -19.67 11.88 15.86
N LEU A 185 -18.60 11.64 15.09
CA LEU A 185 -17.56 12.65 14.84
C LEU A 185 -18.15 13.88 14.14
N LYS A 186 -18.90 13.67 13.05
CA LYS A 186 -19.63 14.72 12.34
C LYS A 186 -20.50 15.55 13.28
N TRP A 187 -21.33 14.88 14.07
CA TRP A 187 -22.22 15.52 15.02
C TRP A 187 -21.45 16.38 16.03
N ALA A 188 -20.32 15.89 16.56
CA ALA A 188 -19.52 16.65 17.52
C ALA A 188 -18.84 17.87 16.89
N VAL A 189 -18.29 17.75 15.67
CA VAL A 189 -17.72 18.90 14.95
C VAL A 189 -18.79 19.97 14.74
N GLU A 190 -19.96 19.60 14.22
CA GLU A 190 -21.02 20.55 13.92
C GLU A 190 -21.63 21.20 15.18
N ASN A 191 -21.90 20.42 16.23
CA ASN A 191 -22.42 20.95 17.50
C ASN A 191 -21.38 21.78 18.27
N SER A 192 -20.10 21.62 17.96
CA SER A 192 -19.05 22.49 18.47
C SER A 192 -18.93 23.82 17.71
N GLY A 193 -19.81 24.10 16.73
CA GLY A 193 -19.84 25.35 15.97
C GLY A 193 -18.85 25.41 14.80
N ARG A 194 -18.32 24.25 14.36
CA ARG A 194 -17.35 24.15 13.26
C ARG A 194 -17.99 23.54 12.03
N ARG A 195 -17.47 23.88 10.85
CA ARG A 195 -17.87 23.24 9.59
C ARG A 195 -17.24 21.85 9.49
N PHE A 196 -18.00 20.86 9.07
CA PHE A 196 -17.50 19.51 8.80
C PHE A 196 -17.61 19.16 7.32
N VAL A 197 -16.53 18.66 6.74
CA VAL A 197 -16.51 18.08 5.40
C VAL A 197 -15.88 16.70 5.47
N PHE A 198 -16.64 15.68 5.11
CA PHE A 198 -16.12 14.33 4.98
C PHE A 198 -16.09 13.95 3.50
N VAL A 199 -14.93 13.51 3.04
CA VAL A 199 -14.72 13.09 1.66
C VAL A 199 -14.02 11.73 1.65
N VAL A 200 -14.49 10.84 0.79
CA VAL A 200 -13.93 9.50 0.64
C VAL A 200 -13.46 9.36 -0.80
N PRO A 201 -12.14 9.34 -1.05
CA PRO A 201 -11.61 8.88 -2.33
C PRO A 201 -12.11 7.45 -2.61
N PRO A 202 -12.76 7.18 -3.75
CA PRO A 202 -13.10 5.82 -4.10
C PRO A 202 -11.84 4.98 -4.31
N ASP A 203 -11.93 3.68 -4.08
CA ASP A 203 -10.85 2.79 -4.49
C ASP A 203 -10.73 2.78 -6.01
N LYS A 204 -9.53 2.47 -6.53
CA LYS A 204 -9.32 2.32 -7.97
C LYS A 204 -10.21 1.23 -8.56
N SER A 205 -10.45 0.14 -7.82
CA SER A 205 -11.38 -0.92 -8.22
C SER A 205 -12.85 -0.50 -8.24
N THR A 206 -13.25 0.57 -7.53
CA THR A 206 -14.58 1.19 -7.64
C THR A 206 -14.65 2.12 -8.84
N GLN A 207 -13.62 2.95 -9.03
CA GLN A 207 -13.67 4.07 -9.98
C GLN A 207 -13.33 3.67 -11.42
N GLU A 208 -12.40 2.73 -11.59
CA GLU A 208 -11.90 2.25 -12.90
C GLU A 208 -12.01 0.71 -12.98
N PRO A 209 -13.20 0.09 -12.82
CA PRO A 209 -13.35 -1.37 -12.78
C PRO A 209 -13.13 -2.06 -14.13
N GLU A 210 -13.15 -1.33 -15.25
CA GLU A 210 -13.10 -1.87 -16.62
C GLU A 210 -11.80 -2.61 -16.94
N ASN A 211 -10.70 -2.27 -16.28
CA ASN A 211 -9.42 -2.94 -16.45
C ASN A 211 -9.20 -4.07 -15.42
N LEU A 212 -10.16 -4.38 -14.54
CA LEU A 212 -10.08 -5.58 -13.70
C LEU A 212 -10.13 -6.86 -14.58
N PRO A 213 -9.45 -7.94 -14.15
CA PRO A 213 -9.55 -9.23 -14.84
C PRO A 213 -10.97 -9.80 -14.65
N ASP A 214 -11.38 -10.73 -15.53
CA ASP A 214 -12.72 -11.31 -15.45
C ASP A 214 -12.91 -12.15 -14.17
N HIS A 215 -11.82 -12.72 -13.64
CA HIS A 215 -11.77 -13.50 -12.41
C HIS A 215 -10.67 -12.98 -11.48
N TYR A 216 -11.02 -12.73 -10.22
CA TYR A 216 -10.09 -12.36 -9.15
C TYR A 216 -10.68 -12.69 -7.78
N ALA A 217 -9.83 -12.79 -6.77
CA ALA A 217 -10.23 -13.08 -5.40
C ALA A 217 -11.19 -12.00 -4.85
N GLY A 218 -12.31 -12.44 -4.29
CA GLY A 218 -13.29 -11.56 -3.65
C GLY A 218 -14.21 -10.79 -4.60
N LYS A 219 -14.19 -11.04 -5.92
CA LYS A 219 -15.05 -10.34 -6.90
C LYS A 219 -16.51 -10.23 -6.47
N SER A 220 -17.18 -11.36 -6.29
CA SER A 220 -18.63 -11.40 -5.99
C SER A 220 -18.99 -10.70 -4.68
N CYS A 221 -18.16 -10.86 -3.65
CA CYS A 221 -18.41 -10.24 -2.35
C CYS A 221 -18.11 -8.74 -2.37
N SER A 222 -17.02 -8.32 -3.02
CA SER A 222 -16.65 -6.91 -3.22
C SER A 222 -17.73 -6.14 -4.01
N GLU A 223 -18.23 -6.73 -5.11
CA GLU A 223 -19.31 -6.14 -5.92
C GLU A 223 -20.61 -6.01 -5.11
N ALA A 224 -21.01 -7.06 -4.38
CA ALA A 224 -22.22 -7.03 -3.55
C ALA A 224 -22.12 -6.01 -2.41
N PHE A 225 -20.96 -5.90 -1.76
CA PHE A 225 -20.71 -4.91 -0.72
C PHE A 225 -20.77 -3.48 -1.27
N GLY A 226 -20.13 -3.23 -2.42
CA GLY A 226 -20.08 -1.91 -3.06
C GLY A 226 -21.45 -1.33 -3.41
N GLN A 227 -22.43 -2.19 -3.75
CA GLN A 227 -23.82 -1.78 -4.02
C GLN A 227 -24.52 -1.18 -2.79
N GLN A 228 -24.11 -1.57 -1.58
CA GLN A 228 -24.70 -1.10 -0.33
C GLN A 228 -23.87 0.01 0.32
N PHE A 229 -22.55 -0.06 0.19
CA PHE A 229 -21.62 0.82 0.89
C PHE A 229 -21.83 2.30 0.56
N TRP A 230 -21.76 2.66 -0.71
CA TRP A 230 -21.81 4.08 -1.12
C TRP A 230 -23.15 4.76 -0.81
N PRO A 231 -24.32 4.15 -1.10
CA PRO A 231 -25.59 4.73 -0.70
C PRO A 231 -25.67 5.01 0.81
N ARG A 232 -25.22 4.05 1.63
CA ARG A 232 -25.22 4.17 3.09
C ARG A 232 -24.23 5.22 3.59
N LEU A 233 -23.00 5.19 3.08
CA LEU A 233 -21.97 6.17 3.42
C LEU A 233 -22.50 7.59 3.22
N VAL A 234 -23.08 7.89 2.05
CA VAL A 234 -23.61 9.22 1.74
C VAL A 234 -24.81 9.55 2.61
N SER A 235 -25.79 8.65 2.76
CA SER A 235 -27.02 8.95 3.51
C SER A 235 -26.81 9.07 5.02
N GLU A 236 -25.91 8.27 5.59
CA GLU A 236 -25.71 8.20 7.05
C GLU A 236 -24.65 9.20 7.54
N THR A 237 -23.68 9.58 6.70
CA THR A 237 -22.58 10.47 7.11
C THR A 237 -22.54 11.81 6.38
N GLY A 238 -23.27 11.95 5.27
CA GLY A 238 -23.20 13.14 4.43
C GLY A 238 -21.87 13.31 3.69
N ALA A 239 -21.13 12.21 3.48
CA ALA A 239 -19.89 12.19 2.73
C ALA A 239 -20.06 12.79 1.32
N LEU A 240 -19.04 13.51 0.85
CA LEU A 240 -18.94 13.95 -0.53
C LEU A 240 -18.68 12.74 -1.44
N ASP A 241 -19.63 12.42 -2.32
CA ASP A 241 -19.47 11.40 -3.35
C ASP A 241 -18.75 11.99 -4.56
N LEU A 242 -17.50 11.59 -4.77
CA LEU A 242 -16.67 12.08 -5.86
C LEU A 242 -16.83 11.29 -7.16
N ARG A 243 -17.51 10.13 -7.15
CA ARG A 243 -17.45 9.15 -8.26
C ARG A 243 -17.93 9.74 -9.58
N GLU A 244 -19.05 10.46 -9.58
CA GLU A 244 -19.58 11.12 -10.77
C GLU A 244 -18.63 12.22 -11.27
N ALA A 245 -18.10 13.04 -10.37
CA ALA A 245 -17.19 14.13 -10.73
C ALA A 245 -15.87 13.58 -11.30
N LEU A 246 -15.36 12.49 -10.75
CA LEU A 246 -14.18 11.78 -11.23
C LEU A 246 -14.40 11.17 -12.62
N ARG A 247 -15.56 10.54 -12.88
CA ARG A 247 -15.90 10.03 -14.23
C ARG A 247 -16.01 11.16 -15.25
N ALA A 248 -16.62 12.28 -14.85
CA ALA A 248 -16.72 13.46 -15.70
C ALA A 248 -15.36 14.08 -16.00
N GLU A 249 -14.40 14.02 -15.07
CA GLU A 249 -13.04 14.51 -15.29
C GLU A 249 -12.23 13.58 -16.20
N ALA A 250 -12.29 12.26 -15.97
CA ALA A 250 -11.67 11.26 -16.83
C ALA A 250 -12.11 11.41 -18.30
N ALA A 251 -13.40 11.67 -18.53
CA ALA A 251 -13.96 11.85 -19.86
C ALA A 251 -13.42 13.09 -20.61
N LYS A 252 -12.94 14.13 -19.92
CA LYS A 252 -12.45 15.38 -20.56
C LYS A 252 -11.05 15.26 -21.13
N HIS A 253 -10.20 14.44 -20.52
CA HIS A 253 -8.77 14.44 -20.80
C HIS A 253 -8.30 13.21 -21.58
N GLY A 254 -9.23 12.35 -22.01
CA GLY A 254 -8.90 11.08 -22.68
C GLY A 254 -7.97 10.21 -21.84
N GLY A 255 -7.94 10.46 -20.52
CA GLY A 255 -6.97 9.97 -19.58
C GLY A 255 -7.66 9.55 -18.28
N HIS A 256 -6.94 8.74 -17.51
CA HIS A 256 -7.46 8.17 -16.27
C HIS A 256 -7.24 9.12 -15.12
N VAL A 257 -8.18 9.13 -14.17
CA VAL A 257 -7.98 9.83 -12.90
C VAL A 257 -7.18 8.99 -11.90
N TYR A 258 -6.71 7.80 -12.29
CA TYR A 258 -5.79 6.95 -11.54
C TYR A 258 -4.59 6.53 -12.37
N PHE A 259 -3.47 6.30 -11.68
CA PHE A 259 -2.32 5.69 -12.30
C PHE A 259 -2.58 4.19 -12.58
N PRO A 260 -2.19 3.67 -13.76
CA PRO A 260 -2.45 2.27 -14.10
C PRO A 260 -1.82 1.27 -13.12
N GLN A 261 -0.61 1.56 -12.63
CA GLN A 261 0.17 0.66 -11.77
C GLN A 261 0.36 1.17 -10.35
N ASP A 262 -0.33 2.24 -9.95
CA ASP A 262 -0.22 2.79 -8.60
C ASP A 262 -1.59 2.87 -7.92
N THR A 263 -1.65 2.73 -6.60
CA THR A 263 -2.91 2.72 -5.86
C THR A 263 -3.66 4.05 -5.87
N HIS A 264 -2.97 5.15 -6.17
CA HIS A 264 -3.48 6.51 -6.05
C HIS A 264 -4.11 7.03 -7.33
N TRP A 265 -4.95 8.04 -7.14
CA TRP A 265 -5.38 8.90 -8.22
C TRP A 265 -4.23 9.77 -8.76
N THR A 266 -4.43 10.38 -9.93
CA THR A 266 -3.54 11.43 -10.44
C THR A 266 -3.83 12.78 -9.76
N TYR A 267 -3.04 13.80 -10.09
CA TYR A 267 -3.36 15.19 -9.70
C TYR A 267 -4.72 15.66 -10.25
N ASP A 268 -5.24 15.08 -11.34
CA ASP A 268 -6.59 15.40 -11.82
C ASP A 268 -7.67 14.93 -10.81
N GLY A 269 -7.50 13.73 -10.25
CA GLY A 269 -8.37 13.24 -9.18
C GLY A 269 -8.27 14.08 -7.90
N GLY A 270 -7.05 14.44 -7.48
CA GLY A 270 -6.84 15.35 -6.35
C GLY A 270 -7.42 16.76 -6.58
N LEU A 271 -7.42 17.26 -7.82
CA LEU A 271 -8.08 18.52 -8.18
C LEU A 271 -9.61 18.41 -8.06
N VAL A 272 -10.21 17.30 -8.50
CA VAL A 272 -11.65 17.05 -8.35
C VAL A 272 -12.03 17.08 -6.87
N MET A 273 -11.30 16.37 -6.02
CA MET A 273 -11.51 16.42 -4.57
C MET A 273 -11.39 17.85 -4.03
N THR A 274 -10.32 18.56 -4.39
CA THR A 274 -10.08 19.91 -3.87
C THR A 274 -11.20 20.88 -4.25
N LYS A 275 -11.69 20.82 -5.48
CA LYS A 275 -12.85 21.62 -5.93
C LYS A 275 -14.12 21.25 -5.15
N ALA A 276 -14.38 19.96 -4.93
CA ALA A 276 -15.56 19.50 -4.20
C ALA A 276 -15.54 19.96 -2.73
N ILE A 277 -14.38 19.87 -2.05
CA ILE A 277 -14.21 20.40 -0.69
C ILE A 277 -14.42 21.92 -0.71
N ALA A 278 -13.80 22.64 -1.64
CA ALA A 278 -13.89 24.09 -1.72
C ALA A 278 -15.34 24.58 -1.90
N GLU A 279 -16.08 23.96 -2.82
CA GLU A 279 -17.50 24.27 -3.07
C GLU A 279 -18.40 23.88 -1.91
N LYS A 280 -18.07 22.81 -1.17
CA LYS A 280 -18.79 22.45 0.05
C LYS A 280 -18.60 23.48 1.17
N VAL A 281 -17.39 24.05 1.26
CA VAL A 281 -17.03 25.02 2.30
C VAL A 281 -17.54 26.43 1.96
N LEU A 282 -17.33 26.87 0.73
CA LEU A 282 -17.71 28.19 0.23
C LEU A 282 -18.24 28.07 -1.21
N PRO A 283 -19.56 27.89 -1.40
CA PRO A 283 -20.15 27.74 -2.71
C PRO A 283 -19.80 28.89 -3.67
N GLY A 284 -19.46 28.55 -4.91
CA GLY A 284 -19.03 29.48 -5.96
C GLY A 284 -17.56 29.87 -5.91
N THR A 285 -16.80 29.46 -4.88
CA THR A 285 -15.39 29.87 -4.71
C THR A 285 -14.49 29.42 -5.87
N THR A 286 -14.81 28.29 -6.51
CA THR A 286 -13.97 27.74 -7.59
C THR A 286 -14.22 28.41 -8.94
N SER A 287 -15.21 29.30 -9.06
CA SER A 287 -15.57 29.97 -10.32
C SER A 287 -14.47 30.81 -10.94
N THR A 288 -13.50 31.26 -10.13
CA THR A 288 -12.35 32.07 -10.56
C THR A 288 -11.07 31.27 -10.75
N TRP A 289 -11.07 29.99 -10.40
CA TRP A 289 -9.87 29.17 -10.40
C TRP A 289 -9.34 28.96 -11.81
N ARG A 290 -8.03 29.17 -11.98
CA ARG A 290 -7.30 28.80 -13.19
C ARG A 290 -6.27 27.75 -12.85
N VAL A 291 -6.44 26.56 -13.44
CA VAL A 291 -5.50 25.44 -13.35
C VAL A 291 -4.75 25.32 -14.67
N ALA A 292 -3.44 25.12 -14.59
CA ALA A 292 -2.61 24.88 -15.76
C ALA A 292 -1.62 23.75 -15.46
N GLN A 293 -1.48 22.82 -16.40
CA GLN A 293 -0.39 21.84 -16.36
C GLN A 293 0.94 22.58 -16.55
N THR A 294 1.91 22.30 -15.70
CA THR A 294 3.23 22.93 -15.69
C THR A 294 4.33 22.03 -16.23
N GLY A 295 4.06 20.72 -16.35
CA GLY A 295 5.01 19.76 -16.88
C GLY A 295 4.61 18.33 -16.59
N THR A 296 5.60 17.45 -16.70
CA THR A 296 5.52 16.02 -16.38
C THR A 296 6.78 15.61 -15.62
N ARG A 297 6.65 14.68 -14.69
CA ARG A 297 7.79 14.02 -14.04
C ARG A 297 7.52 12.55 -13.87
N ASP A 298 8.57 11.76 -13.76
CA ASP A 298 8.44 10.34 -13.46
C ASP A 298 8.45 10.11 -11.94
N GLY A 299 7.62 9.18 -11.49
CA GLY A 299 7.56 8.67 -10.12
C GLY A 299 7.65 7.14 -10.11
N VAL A 300 7.87 6.55 -8.94
CA VAL A 300 7.86 5.09 -8.79
C VAL A 300 6.41 4.66 -8.49
N ALA A 301 5.88 3.75 -9.29
CA ALA A 301 4.56 3.17 -9.05
C ALA A 301 4.58 2.20 -7.86
N ASP A 302 3.60 2.27 -6.96
CA ASP A 302 3.61 1.54 -5.69
C ASP A 302 3.24 0.04 -5.76
N LEU A 303 2.45 -0.41 -6.76
CA LEU A 303 2.00 -1.81 -6.83
C LEU A 303 3.07 -2.78 -7.36
N PRO A 304 3.82 -2.49 -8.45
CA PRO A 304 4.80 -3.42 -9.00
C PRO A 304 5.84 -3.91 -7.97
N PRO A 305 6.42 -3.05 -7.10
CA PRO A 305 7.35 -3.49 -6.07
C PRO A 305 6.78 -4.55 -5.12
N MET A 306 5.46 -4.53 -4.84
CA MET A 306 4.81 -5.50 -3.94
C MET A 306 4.84 -6.93 -4.46
N ILE A 307 5.04 -7.10 -5.78
CA ILE A 307 5.20 -8.40 -6.44
C ILE A 307 6.59 -8.56 -7.08
N GLY A 308 7.57 -7.78 -6.60
CA GLY A 308 8.96 -7.86 -7.05
C GLY A 308 9.20 -7.39 -8.49
N ARG A 309 8.31 -6.52 -9.00
CA ARG A 309 8.45 -5.84 -10.30
C ARG A 309 8.83 -4.37 -10.09
N THR A 310 9.17 -3.70 -11.18
CA THR A 310 9.35 -2.24 -11.20
C THR A 310 8.25 -1.63 -12.06
N GLY A 311 7.87 -0.39 -11.76
CA GLY A 311 6.98 0.41 -12.59
C GLY A 311 7.20 1.89 -12.32
N VAL A 312 6.74 2.69 -13.27
CA VAL A 312 6.97 4.13 -13.31
C VAL A 312 5.63 4.80 -13.60
N ASP A 313 5.31 5.82 -12.82
CA ASP A 313 4.19 6.70 -13.07
C ASP A 313 4.66 7.94 -13.83
N ASN A 314 3.95 8.29 -14.90
CA ASN A 314 4.13 9.58 -15.55
C ASN A 314 3.16 10.59 -14.94
N ILE A 315 3.70 11.53 -14.16
CA ILE A 315 2.94 12.42 -13.31
C ILE A 315 2.87 13.80 -13.97
N ASN A 316 1.68 14.19 -14.43
CA ASN A 316 1.40 15.57 -14.84
C ASN A 316 1.45 16.49 -13.62
N THR A 317 2.24 17.55 -13.67
CA THR A 317 2.31 18.55 -12.58
C THR A 317 1.46 19.76 -12.92
N TYR A 318 0.92 20.43 -11.90
CA TYR A 318 -0.01 21.54 -12.08
C TYR A 318 0.33 22.75 -11.20
N MET A 319 -0.20 23.90 -11.61
CA MET A 319 -0.35 25.08 -10.79
C MET A 319 -1.83 25.45 -10.64
N LEU A 320 -2.18 26.11 -9.54
CA LEU A 320 -3.50 26.67 -9.29
C LEU A 320 -3.38 28.15 -8.90
N ALA A 321 -4.05 28.99 -9.69
CA ALA A 321 -4.31 30.38 -9.37
C ALA A 321 -5.76 30.56 -8.93
N PRO A 322 -6.05 30.71 -7.62
CA PRO A 322 -7.43 30.77 -7.12
C PRO A 322 -8.18 32.02 -7.60
N ASP A 323 -7.49 33.14 -7.83
CA ASP A 323 -8.04 34.39 -8.39
C ASP A 323 -7.99 34.45 -9.92
N GLY A 324 -7.60 33.35 -10.56
CA GLY A 324 -7.41 33.22 -12.01
C GLY A 324 -6.11 33.81 -12.55
N ARG A 325 -5.25 34.36 -11.69
CA ARG A 325 -4.04 35.10 -12.08
C ARG A 325 -2.77 34.73 -11.31
N THR A 326 -2.87 34.58 -10.00
CA THR A 326 -1.74 34.43 -9.07
C THR A 326 -1.56 32.96 -8.70
N ASP A 327 -0.54 32.31 -9.27
CA ASP A 327 -0.17 30.94 -8.87
C ASP A 327 0.22 30.89 -7.38
N ARG A 328 -0.42 29.98 -6.65
CA ARG A 328 -0.18 29.75 -5.22
C ARG A 328 0.18 28.31 -4.89
N SER A 329 0.44 27.46 -5.87
CA SER A 329 0.74 26.06 -5.61
C SER A 329 2.06 25.89 -4.87
N PRO A 330 2.07 25.16 -3.73
CA PRO A 330 3.30 24.75 -3.07
C PRO A 330 4.27 24.06 -4.03
N ARG A 331 5.55 24.43 -3.96
CA ARG A 331 6.61 23.86 -4.81
C ARG A 331 7.31 22.65 -4.20
N THR A 332 7.01 22.33 -2.96
CA THR A 332 7.66 21.27 -2.18
C THR A 332 6.63 20.25 -1.71
N THR A 333 6.96 18.97 -1.85
CA THR A 333 6.20 17.89 -1.22
C THR A 333 6.54 17.84 0.26
N PRO A 334 5.55 17.94 1.17
CA PRO A 334 5.81 17.85 2.60
C PRO A 334 6.19 16.43 3.03
N ASP A 335 6.86 16.31 4.17
CA ASP A 335 7.10 15.01 4.81
C ASP A 335 5.80 14.50 5.43
N PRO A 336 5.26 13.33 5.01
CA PRO A 336 3.99 12.81 5.49
C PRO A 336 4.00 12.46 6.99
N ARG A 337 5.18 12.38 7.62
CA ARG A 337 5.35 12.14 9.06
C ARG A 337 5.24 13.42 9.90
N THR A 338 4.95 14.56 9.27
CA THR A 338 4.79 15.85 9.92
C THR A 338 3.49 16.50 9.50
N VAL A 339 2.98 17.43 10.31
CA VAL A 339 1.84 18.25 9.92
C VAL A 339 2.32 19.27 8.88
N ALA A 340 1.73 19.24 7.69
CA ALA A 340 2.02 20.23 6.65
C ALA A 340 1.10 21.44 6.83
N THR A 341 1.68 22.64 6.97
CA THR A 341 0.91 23.87 7.18
C THR A 341 1.14 24.86 6.04
N TYR A 342 0.05 25.36 5.46
CA TYR A 342 0.07 26.40 4.43
C TYR A 342 -0.75 27.59 4.92
N THR A 343 -0.10 28.74 5.10
CA THR A 343 -0.72 29.96 5.60
C THR A 343 -0.39 31.17 4.74
N THR A 344 -1.32 32.12 4.68
CA THR A 344 -1.09 33.40 4.04
C THR A 344 -1.91 34.50 4.69
N ASN A 345 -1.32 35.69 4.78
CA ASN A 345 -2.04 36.91 5.20
C ASN A 345 -2.66 37.65 4.01
N ASN A 346 -2.41 37.21 2.78
CA ASN A 346 -2.93 37.82 1.56
C ASN A 346 -4.08 36.96 1.00
N LEU A 347 -5.30 37.20 1.48
CA LEU A 347 -6.50 36.51 1.03
C LEU A 347 -6.89 37.00 -0.38
N LEU A 348 -6.80 36.10 -1.37
CA LEU A 348 -7.21 36.38 -2.75
C LEU A 348 -8.66 35.93 -3.00
N THR A 349 -9.28 36.47 -4.05
CA THR A 349 -10.54 35.93 -4.58
C THR A 349 -10.38 34.45 -4.91
N GLY A 350 -11.43 33.66 -4.66
CA GLY A 350 -11.44 32.22 -4.89
C GLY A 350 -10.74 31.39 -3.81
N MET A 351 -10.11 32.02 -2.81
CA MET A 351 -9.55 31.33 -1.65
C MET A 351 -10.60 31.08 -0.56
N ILE A 352 -10.40 29.99 0.18
CA ILE A 352 -11.19 29.62 1.35
C ILE A 352 -10.60 30.33 2.57
N PRO A 353 -11.34 31.23 3.24
CA PRO A 353 -10.87 31.92 4.42
C PRO A 353 -11.00 31.05 5.69
N GLY A 354 -10.28 31.44 6.73
CA GLY A 354 -10.30 30.80 8.03
C GLY A 354 -9.35 29.61 8.14
N LYS A 355 -9.23 29.08 9.36
CA LYS A 355 -8.38 27.96 9.72
C LYS A 355 -9.06 26.64 9.38
N THR A 356 -8.35 25.78 8.66
CA THR A 356 -8.81 24.44 8.31
C THR A 356 -7.83 23.39 8.83
N THR A 357 -8.32 22.39 9.53
CA THR A 357 -7.58 21.13 9.69
C THR A 357 -8.09 20.14 8.66
N LEU A 358 -7.16 19.46 7.99
CA LEU A 358 -7.42 18.37 7.05
C LEU A 358 -6.75 17.12 7.59
N VAL A 359 -7.55 16.21 8.15
CA VAL A 359 -7.10 14.84 8.40
C VAL A 359 -7.11 14.10 7.07
N SER A 360 -6.02 13.45 6.72
CA SER A 360 -5.78 12.89 5.38
C SER A 360 -5.12 11.52 5.41
N ASP A 361 -5.17 10.81 4.30
CA ASP A 361 -4.22 9.74 3.98
C ASP A 361 -3.34 10.10 2.77
N SER A 362 -2.69 9.10 2.16
CA SER A 362 -1.80 9.27 1.03
C SER A 362 -2.47 9.80 -0.24
N PHE A 363 -3.79 9.70 -0.40
CA PHE A 363 -4.50 10.29 -1.55
C PHE A 363 -4.39 11.81 -1.59
N THR A 364 -4.38 12.45 -0.42
CA THR A 364 -4.18 13.90 -0.33
C THR A 364 -2.83 14.35 -0.91
N ASN A 365 -1.81 13.48 -1.06
CA ASN A 365 -0.53 13.83 -1.68
C ASN A 365 -0.69 14.41 -3.09
N PHE A 366 -1.67 13.90 -3.86
CA PHE A 366 -2.01 14.39 -5.19
C PHE A 366 -3.02 15.54 -5.19
N ALA A 367 -3.38 16.05 -4.01
CA ALA A 367 -4.22 17.24 -3.84
C ALA A 367 -3.47 18.41 -3.21
N ILE A 368 -2.32 18.19 -2.57
CA ILE A 368 -1.52 19.21 -1.86
C ILE A 368 -1.29 20.49 -2.67
N PRO A 369 -0.88 20.46 -3.97
CA PRO A 369 -0.66 21.69 -4.73
C PRO A 369 -1.90 22.57 -4.87
N PHE A 370 -3.09 21.97 -4.81
CA PHE A 370 -4.37 22.65 -4.93
C PHE A 370 -4.89 23.08 -3.56
N VAL A 371 -4.83 22.21 -2.56
CA VAL A 371 -5.21 22.53 -1.18
C VAL A 371 -4.36 23.68 -0.64
N GLY A 372 -3.04 23.62 -0.77
CA GLY A 372 -2.14 24.69 -0.31
C GLY A 372 -2.30 26.02 -1.09
N ALA A 373 -2.80 25.97 -2.32
CA ALA A 373 -3.10 27.16 -3.11
C ALA A 373 -4.46 27.79 -2.75
N ALA A 374 -5.46 26.95 -2.50
CA ALA A 374 -6.86 27.35 -2.33
C ALA A 374 -7.22 27.80 -0.91
N PHE A 375 -6.54 27.33 0.12
CA PHE A 375 -6.86 27.66 1.51
C PHE A 375 -5.96 28.77 2.05
N ALA A 376 -6.55 29.67 2.84
CA ALA A 376 -5.80 30.77 3.47
C ALA A 376 -4.96 30.30 4.67
N ASP A 377 -5.48 29.35 5.44
CA ASP A 377 -4.80 28.70 6.57
C ASP A 377 -5.28 27.23 6.63
N VAL A 378 -4.40 26.30 6.26
CA VAL A 378 -4.69 24.87 6.31
C VAL A 378 -3.54 24.10 6.93
N SER A 379 -3.86 23.20 7.86
CA SER A 379 -2.95 22.22 8.43
C SER A 379 -3.40 20.83 8.02
N ILE A 380 -2.52 20.05 7.40
CA ILE A 380 -2.78 18.71 6.87
C ILE A 380 -2.05 17.72 7.75
N ALA A 381 -2.80 16.82 8.40
CA ALA A 381 -2.27 15.76 9.24
C ALA A 381 -2.63 14.40 8.65
N ASN A 382 -1.64 13.53 8.45
CA ASN A 382 -1.91 12.17 8.04
C ASN A 382 -2.58 11.39 9.19
N VAL A 383 -3.46 10.45 8.90
CA VAL A 383 -4.13 9.58 9.88
C VAL A 383 -3.16 8.86 10.82
N ALA A 384 -1.94 8.52 10.38
CA ALA A 384 -0.90 7.96 11.26
C ALA A 384 -0.50 8.91 12.40
N LEU A 385 -0.49 10.22 12.15
CA LEU A 385 -0.26 11.23 13.19
C LEU A 385 -1.43 11.30 14.17
N VAL A 386 -2.66 11.14 13.67
CA VAL A 386 -3.87 11.08 14.51
C VAL A 386 -3.83 9.83 15.40
N GLN A 387 -3.37 8.69 14.87
CA GLN A 387 -3.18 7.48 15.67
C GLN A 387 -2.10 7.65 16.74
N ALA A 388 -0.98 8.29 16.39
CA ALA A 388 0.15 8.49 17.29
C ALA A 388 -0.19 9.47 18.44
N ASP A 389 -0.93 10.54 18.14
CA ASP A 389 -1.37 11.52 19.14
C ASP A 389 -2.77 12.07 18.83
N PRO A 390 -3.83 11.37 19.27
CA PRO A 390 -5.21 11.82 19.10
C PRO A 390 -5.51 13.17 19.77
N ASN A 391 -4.80 13.51 20.86
CA ASN A 391 -5.02 14.78 21.57
C ASN A 391 -4.47 15.96 20.78
N ALA A 392 -3.31 15.79 20.13
CA ALA A 392 -2.77 16.82 19.24
C ALA A 392 -3.68 17.09 18.04
N GLU A 393 -4.29 16.05 17.45
CA GLU A 393 -5.31 16.27 16.41
C GLU A 393 -6.58 16.90 16.98
N ALA A 394 -7.04 16.46 18.15
CA ALA A 394 -8.20 17.05 18.81
C ALA A 394 -8.01 18.56 19.01
N GLN A 395 -6.82 18.99 19.43
CA GLN A 395 -6.49 20.41 19.58
C GLN A 395 -6.50 21.16 18.23
N ARG A 396 -5.94 20.56 17.16
CA ARG A 396 -6.02 21.15 15.80
C ARG A 396 -7.46 21.31 15.33
N MET A 397 -8.33 20.33 15.59
CA MET A 397 -9.76 20.42 15.29
C MET A 397 -10.43 21.52 16.11
N VAL A 398 -10.10 21.64 17.41
CA VAL A 398 -10.59 22.72 18.28
C VAL A 398 -10.16 24.09 17.76
N ASP A 399 -8.92 24.25 17.30
CA ASP A 399 -8.41 25.54 16.84
C ASP A 399 -8.89 25.93 15.41
N SER A 400 -9.59 25.05 14.72
CA SER A 400 -10.04 25.25 13.33
C SER A 400 -11.45 25.83 13.20
N ASP A 401 -11.71 26.55 12.11
CA ASP A 401 -13.07 26.93 11.65
C ASP A 401 -13.74 25.78 10.88
N THR A 402 -12.93 25.02 10.14
CA THR A 402 -13.36 23.88 9.32
C THR A 402 -12.54 22.65 9.65
N VAL A 403 -13.21 21.53 9.83
CA VAL A 403 -12.60 20.20 9.92
C VAL A 403 -12.94 19.45 8.65
N VAL A 404 -11.91 19.11 7.88
CA VAL A 404 -12.02 18.23 6.73
C VAL A 404 -11.42 16.88 7.10
N VAL A 405 -12.13 15.80 6.79
CA VAL A 405 -11.62 14.44 6.93
C VAL A 405 -11.65 13.80 5.55
N GLU A 406 -10.48 13.33 5.13
CA GLU A 406 -10.27 12.56 3.93
C GLU A 406 -9.65 11.21 4.29
N VAL A 407 -10.32 10.14 3.86
CA VAL A 407 -9.85 8.75 4.04
C VAL A 407 -10.40 7.90 2.89
N VAL A 408 -9.53 7.16 2.22
CA VAL A 408 -9.86 6.27 1.11
C VAL A 408 -10.86 5.19 1.49
N GLU A 409 -11.70 4.79 0.53
CA GLU A 409 -12.72 3.75 0.65
C GLU A 409 -12.23 2.48 1.37
N ARG A 410 -11.11 1.87 0.96
CA ARG A 410 -10.59 0.65 1.61
C ARG A 410 -10.32 0.81 3.12
N ASN A 411 -9.94 1.99 3.57
CA ASN A 411 -9.65 2.25 4.99
C ASN A 411 -10.93 2.46 5.81
N ILE A 412 -11.98 3.00 5.19
CA ILE A 412 -13.32 3.08 5.77
C ILE A 412 -14.00 1.70 5.78
N THR A 413 -13.99 0.98 4.66
CA THR A 413 -14.65 -0.32 4.52
C THR A 413 -14.05 -1.38 5.43
N SER A 414 -12.72 -1.38 5.62
CA SER A 414 -12.06 -2.27 6.59
C SER A 414 -12.26 -1.81 8.05
N GLY A 415 -12.50 -0.53 8.28
CA GLY A 415 -12.60 0.07 9.61
C GLY A 415 -11.27 0.28 10.32
N VAL A 416 -10.15 0.26 9.59
CA VAL A 416 -8.81 0.41 10.18
C VAL A 416 -8.41 1.87 10.38
N SER A 417 -9.06 2.82 9.72
CA SER A 417 -8.71 4.24 9.86
C SER A 417 -8.90 4.72 11.31
N PRO A 418 -7.91 5.40 11.91
CA PRO A 418 -7.98 6.00 13.24
C PRO A 418 -9.24 6.84 13.46
N ILE A 419 -9.71 7.54 12.43
CA ILE A 419 -10.85 8.45 12.52
C ILE A 419 -12.19 7.72 12.66
N VAL A 420 -12.21 6.40 12.45
CA VAL A 420 -13.40 5.53 12.66
C VAL A 420 -13.25 4.59 13.86
N GLN A 421 -12.09 4.60 14.54
CA GLN A 421 -11.85 3.78 15.72
C GLN A 421 -12.43 4.47 16.96
N GLN A 422 -13.22 3.73 17.74
CA GLN A 422 -13.96 4.28 18.86
C GLN A 422 -13.11 5.05 19.89
N PRO A 423 -11.95 4.56 20.37
CA PRO A 423 -11.16 5.29 21.36
C PRO A 423 -10.69 6.66 20.87
N ILE A 424 -10.31 6.75 19.59
CA ILE A 424 -9.83 7.99 18.98
C ILE A 424 -11.01 8.93 18.74
N VAL A 425 -12.12 8.43 18.20
CA VAL A 425 -13.35 9.21 18.03
C VAL A 425 -13.84 9.77 19.37
N ASP A 426 -13.79 8.99 20.45
CA ASP A 426 -14.19 9.46 21.78
C ASP A 426 -13.29 10.61 22.25
N THR A 427 -11.97 10.55 22.03
CA THR A 427 -11.04 11.67 22.33
C THR A 427 -11.38 12.93 21.52
N LEU A 428 -11.57 12.80 20.21
CA LEU A 428 -11.88 13.93 19.33
C LEU A 428 -13.22 14.58 19.71
N VAL A 429 -14.26 13.76 19.92
CA VAL A 429 -15.61 14.18 20.30
C VAL A 429 -15.60 14.92 21.63
N GLN A 430 -14.93 14.36 22.65
CA GLN A 430 -14.85 14.99 23.97
C GLN A 430 -14.20 16.38 23.91
N ALA A 431 -13.08 16.51 23.19
CA ALA A 431 -12.38 17.78 23.07
C ALA A 431 -13.21 18.84 22.34
N LEU A 432 -13.87 18.48 21.24
CA LEU A 432 -14.71 19.39 20.45
C LEU A 432 -15.89 19.93 21.27
N LEU A 433 -16.59 19.05 22.00
CA LEU A 433 -17.75 19.44 22.80
C LEU A 433 -17.37 20.23 24.06
N ALA A 434 -16.17 20.00 24.61
CA ALA A 434 -15.63 20.80 25.71
C ALA A 434 -15.24 22.23 25.28
N HIS A 435 -15.01 22.46 23.98
CA HIS A 435 -14.57 23.75 23.43
C HIS A 435 -15.47 24.22 22.27
N PRO A 436 -16.76 24.54 22.54
CA PRO A 436 -17.66 25.03 21.51
C PRO A 436 -17.27 26.44 21.05
N ARG A 437 -17.40 26.70 19.74
CA ARG A 437 -17.31 28.05 19.16
C ARG A 437 -18.68 28.68 19.21
N ARG A 438 -18.79 29.81 19.90
CA ARG A 438 -20.03 30.61 20.02
C ARG A 438 -20.22 31.52 18.83
#